data_AF-J9DSB1-F1
#
_entry.id   AF-J9DSB1-F1
#
_cell.length_a   1.000
_cell.length_b   1.000
_cell.length_c   1.000
_cell.angle_alpha   90.00
_cell.angle_beta   90.00
_cell.angle_gamma   90.00
#
_symmetry.space_group_name_H-M   'P 1'
#
loop_
_entity.id
_entity.type
_entity.pdbx_description
1 polymer ?
#
loop_
_entity_poly.entity_id
_entity_poly.type
_entity_poly.pdbx_seq_one_letter_code
_entity_poly.pdbx_strand_id
1 'polypeptide(L)'
;MRIAALLDLAGAKARVVQMRAEAKDYLDIAALLEDGRIGLPMALAAARAMYGTEFNPQITLKALTYFDEGDLRKLPQAVKDGLAEAVRAVDLDRLPVVTASPGPSEGGAS
;
A
#
# COMPACT_ATOMS: atom_id res chain seq x y z
N MET A 1 14.47 5.39 14.14
CA MET A 1 14.39 4.91 12.74
C MET A 1 13.49 3.67 12.61
N ARG A 2 12.21 3.72 13.00
CA ARG A 2 11.28 2.56 12.88
C ARG A 2 10.05 2.85 12.04
N ILE A 3 9.60 4.11 12.04
CA ILE A 3 8.46 4.57 11.25
C ILE A 3 8.80 4.65 9.76
N ALA A 4 9.98 5.16 9.40
CA ALA A 4 10.42 5.23 7.99
C ALA A 4 10.44 3.85 7.31
N ALA A 5 11.06 2.85 7.94
CA ALA A 5 11.10 1.49 7.40
C ALA A 5 9.71 0.84 7.26
N LEU A 6 8.76 1.19 8.14
CA LEU A 6 7.37 0.72 8.02
C LEU A 6 6.63 1.42 6.87
N LEU A 7 6.89 2.71 6.64
CA LEU A 7 6.33 3.45 5.50
C LEU A 7 6.89 2.93 4.17
N ASP A 8 8.19 2.63 4.12
CA ASP A 8 8.82 2.04 2.92
C ASP A 8 8.20 0.66 2.61
N LEU A 9 7.99 -0.17 3.64
CA LEU A 9 7.32 -1.47 3.50
C LEU A 9 5.87 -1.31 3.02
N ALA A 10 5.10 -0.40 3.65
CA ALA A 10 3.72 -0.15 3.29
C ALA A 10 3.59 0.38 1.84
N GLY A 11 4.49 1.29 1.45
CA GLY A 11 4.54 1.84 0.09
C GLY A 11 4.89 0.77 -0.95
N ALA A 12 5.87 -0.08 -0.67
CA ALA A 12 6.22 -1.20 -1.54
C ALA A 12 5.06 -2.19 -1.71
N LYS A 13 4.36 -2.54 -0.62
CA LYS A 13 3.19 -3.44 -0.68
C LYS A 13 2.04 -2.85 -1.49
N ALA A 14 1.74 -1.57 -1.32
CA ALA A 14 0.72 -0.86 -2.11
C ALA A 14 1.03 -0.85 -3.62
N ARG A 15 2.33 -0.77 -4.00
CA ARG A 15 2.79 -0.86 -5.39
C ARG A 15 2.67 -2.28 -5.94
N VAL A 16 3.02 -3.30 -5.15
CA VAL A 16 3.00 -4.71 -5.57
C VAL A 16 1.59 -5.18 -5.92
N VAL A 17 0.57 -4.73 -5.18
CA VAL A 17 -0.84 -5.04 -5.51
C VAL A 17 -1.27 -4.54 -6.89
N GLN A 18 -0.65 -3.48 -7.42
CA GLN A 18 -0.90 -3.05 -8.81
C GLN A 18 -0.19 -3.93 -9.85
N MET A 19 0.92 -4.57 -9.47
CA MET A 19 1.77 -5.32 -10.39
C MET A 19 1.40 -6.80 -10.46
N ARG A 20 0.97 -7.38 -9.33
CA ARG A 20 0.62 -8.79 -9.20
C ARG A 20 -0.51 -8.94 -8.18
N ALA A 21 -1.64 -9.46 -8.65
CA ALA A 21 -2.82 -9.72 -7.85
C ALA A 21 -2.75 -11.13 -7.23
N GLU A 22 -1.84 -11.35 -6.28
CA GLU A 22 -1.70 -12.63 -5.58
C GLU A 22 -2.25 -12.55 -4.15
N ALA A 23 -2.86 -13.64 -3.68
CA ALA A 23 -3.50 -13.68 -2.37
C ALA A 23 -2.55 -13.30 -1.22
N LYS A 24 -1.26 -13.66 -1.34
CA LYS A 24 -0.24 -13.31 -0.33
C LYS A 24 -0.07 -11.79 -0.18
N ASP A 25 -0.14 -11.04 -1.28
CA ASP A 25 0.09 -9.59 -1.25
C ASP A 25 -1.12 -8.87 -0.61
N TYR A 26 -2.32 -9.42 -0.79
CA TYR A 26 -3.54 -8.94 -0.13
C TYR A 26 -3.54 -9.27 1.37
N LEU A 27 -3.11 -10.46 1.75
CA LEU A 27 -2.95 -10.86 3.15
C LEU A 27 -1.91 -10.00 3.87
N ASP A 28 -0.79 -9.69 3.21
CA ASP A 28 0.25 -8.82 3.77
C ASP A 28 -0.26 -7.39 4.00
N ILE A 29 -1.05 -6.83 3.07
CA ILE A 29 -1.69 -5.53 3.27
C ILE A 29 -2.70 -5.60 4.41
N ALA A 30 -3.57 -6.61 4.43
CA ALA A 30 -4.57 -6.76 5.49
C ALA A 30 -3.91 -6.84 6.87
N ALA A 31 -2.87 -7.66 7.03
CA ALA A 31 -2.11 -7.76 8.28
C ALA A 31 -1.44 -6.42 8.68
N LEU A 32 -0.93 -5.66 7.71
CA LEU A 32 -0.35 -4.33 7.97
C LEU A 32 -1.41 -3.33 8.44
N LEU A 33 -2.63 -3.39 7.89
CA LEU A 33 -3.74 -2.55 8.31
C LEU A 33 -4.29 -2.97 9.68
N GLU A 34 -4.41 -4.28 9.94
CA GLU A 34 -4.85 -4.85 11.23
C GLU A 34 -3.88 -4.50 12.37
N ASP A 35 -2.56 -4.44 12.10
CA ASP A 35 -1.56 -3.99 13.06
C ASP A 35 -1.79 -2.53 13.53
N GLY A 36 -2.53 -1.73 12.76
CA GLY A 36 -3.05 -0.42 13.16
C GLY A 36 -2.02 0.70 13.23
N ARG A 37 -0.73 0.40 13.09
CA ARG A 37 0.34 1.43 13.07
C ARG A 37 0.33 2.26 11.80
N ILE A 38 -0.13 1.71 10.68
CA ILE A 38 -0.23 2.38 9.38
C ILE A 38 -1.57 2.00 8.73
N GLY A 39 -2.39 3.02 8.43
CA GLY A 39 -3.62 2.85 7.66
C GLY A 39 -3.38 2.94 6.15
N LEU A 40 -4.40 2.55 5.38
CA LEU A 40 -4.34 2.55 3.92
C LEU A 40 -4.01 3.93 3.30
N PRO A 41 -4.56 5.07 3.78
CA PRO A 41 -4.16 6.39 3.27
C PRO A 41 -2.66 6.67 3.41
N MET A 42 -2.06 6.24 4.52
CA MET A 42 -0.64 6.43 4.80
C MET A 42 0.22 5.54 3.90
N ALA A 43 -0.20 4.29 3.65
CA ALA A 43 0.48 3.40 2.72
C ALA A 43 0.47 3.95 1.27
N LEU A 44 -0.68 4.50 0.83
CA LEU A 44 -0.81 5.13 -0.49
C LEU A 44 0.04 6.40 -0.61
N ALA A 45 0.06 7.23 0.43
CA ALA A 45 0.91 8.41 0.48
C ALA A 45 2.40 8.05 0.45
N ALA A 46 2.82 7.02 1.18
CA ALA A 46 4.19 6.52 1.17
C ALA A 46 4.59 6.02 -0.23
N ALA A 47 3.75 5.19 -0.87
CA ALA A 47 3.99 4.75 -2.24
C ALA A 47 4.09 5.92 -3.23
N ARG A 48 3.20 6.93 -3.12
CA ARG A 48 3.26 8.14 -3.95
C ARG A 48 4.55 8.93 -3.72
N ALA A 49 5.02 9.03 -2.49
CA ALA A 49 6.28 9.68 -2.16
C ALA A 49 7.50 8.94 -2.72
N MET A 50 7.45 7.60 -2.77
CA MET A 50 8.54 6.75 -3.26
C MET A 50 8.61 6.69 -4.79
N TYR A 51 7.46 6.55 -5.46
CA TYR A 51 7.40 6.24 -6.89
C TYR A 51 6.90 7.42 -7.74
N GLY A 52 6.50 8.53 -7.13
CA GLY A 52 6.06 9.72 -7.83
C GLY A 52 4.88 9.44 -8.77
N THR A 53 5.00 9.91 -10.01
CA THR A 53 3.96 9.79 -11.06
C THR A 53 3.75 8.35 -11.57
N GLU A 54 4.70 7.46 -11.34
CA GLU A 54 4.59 6.03 -11.72
C GLU A 54 3.62 5.25 -10.84
N PHE A 55 3.17 5.85 -9.73
CA PHE A 55 2.20 5.26 -8.82
C PHE A 55 0.88 6.02 -8.84
N ASN A 56 -0.20 5.32 -9.23
CA ASN A 56 -1.55 5.83 -9.14
C ASN A 56 -2.30 5.17 -7.97
N PRO A 57 -2.57 5.90 -6.87
CA PRO A 57 -3.29 5.37 -5.71
C PRO A 57 -4.67 4.78 -6.05
N GLN A 58 -5.36 5.36 -7.04
CA GLN A 58 -6.68 4.91 -7.45
C GLN A 58 -6.66 3.49 -8.05
N ILE A 59 -5.55 3.10 -8.70
CA ILE A 59 -5.38 1.74 -9.24
C ILE A 59 -5.26 0.74 -8.07
N THR A 60 -4.49 1.07 -7.02
CA THR A 60 -4.41 0.24 -5.81
C THR A 60 -5.78 0.08 -5.15
N LEU A 61 -6.55 1.17 -4.99
CA LEU A 61 -7.89 1.09 -4.39
C LEU A 61 -8.82 0.17 -5.19
N LYS A 62 -8.81 0.26 -6.53
CA LYS A 62 -9.60 -0.62 -7.39
C LYS A 62 -9.20 -2.09 -7.20
N ALA A 63 -7.90 -2.39 -7.23
CA ALA A 63 -7.39 -3.74 -7.03
C ALA A 63 -7.85 -4.32 -5.68
N LEU A 64 -7.73 -3.56 -4.60
CA LEU A 64 -8.15 -3.97 -3.25
C LEU A 64 -9.66 -4.18 -3.07
N THR A 65 -10.48 -3.95 -4.10
CA THR A 65 -11.93 -4.22 -4.11
C THR A 65 -12.35 -5.26 -5.14
N TYR A 66 -11.41 -5.84 -5.87
CA TYR A 66 -11.68 -6.82 -6.92
C TYR A 66 -10.99 -8.16 -6.61
N PHE A 67 -11.78 -9.14 -6.18
CA PHE A 67 -11.28 -10.44 -5.69
C PHE A 67 -11.62 -11.61 -6.61
N ASP A 68 -12.12 -11.34 -7.81
CA ASP A 68 -12.61 -12.36 -8.74
C ASP A 68 -11.51 -12.93 -9.64
N GLU A 69 -10.24 -12.71 -9.32
CA GLU A 69 -9.09 -13.21 -10.09
C GLU A 69 -8.30 -14.28 -9.33
N GLY A 70 -7.82 -15.28 -10.08
CA GLY A 70 -6.82 -16.24 -9.60
C GLY A 70 -7.10 -16.85 -8.23
N ASP A 71 -6.12 -16.71 -7.33
CA ASP A 71 -6.18 -17.18 -5.95
C ASP A 71 -6.89 -16.20 -5.00
N LEU A 72 -7.18 -14.97 -5.42
CA LEU A 72 -7.92 -13.97 -4.62
C LEU A 72 -9.32 -14.44 -4.25
N ARG A 73 -9.94 -15.29 -5.10
CA ARG A 73 -11.24 -15.91 -4.81
C ARG A 73 -11.21 -16.70 -3.50
N LYS A 74 -10.05 -17.28 -3.16
CA LYS A 74 -9.83 -18.12 -1.98
C LYS A 74 -9.52 -17.30 -0.71
N LEU A 75 -9.38 -15.98 -0.81
CA LEU A 75 -9.16 -15.14 0.37
C LEU A 75 -10.33 -15.31 1.37
N PRO A 76 -10.05 -15.37 2.69
CA PRO A 76 -11.09 -15.37 3.70
C PRO A 76 -12.01 -14.15 3.55
N GLN A 77 -13.32 -14.35 3.77
CA GLN A 77 -14.29 -13.26 3.61
C GLN A 77 -13.98 -12.06 4.52
N ALA A 78 -13.55 -12.32 5.77
CA ALA A 78 -13.14 -11.28 6.71
C ALA A 78 -12.01 -10.38 6.16
N VAL A 79 -11.06 -10.96 5.43
CA VAL A 79 -9.96 -10.20 4.79
C VAL A 79 -10.51 -9.32 3.68
N LYS A 80 -11.41 -9.86 2.83
CA LYS A 80 -12.05 -9.08 1.75
C LYS A 80 -12.85 -7.91 2.30
N ASP A 81 -13.61 -8.15 3.37
CA ASP A 81 -14.44 -7.13 4.02
C ASP A 81 -13.59 -6.03 4.66
N GLY A 82 -12.53 -6.41 5.39
CA GLY A 82 -11.59 -5.47 6.00
C GLY A 82 -10.86 -4.60 4.98
N LEU A 83 -10.43 -5.18 3.85
CA LEU A 83 -9.83 -4.42 2.76
C LEU A 83 -10.85 -3.45 2.12
N ALA A 84 -12.08 -3.91 1.88
CA ALA A 84 -13.13 -3.07 1.31
C ALA A 84 -13.53 -1.91 2.25
N GLU A 85 -13.57 -2.16 3.56
CA GLU A 85 -13.79 -1.11 4.56
C GLU A 85 -12.65 -0.10 4.58
N ALA A 86 -11.40 -0.57 4.59
CA ALA A 86 -10.23 0.30 4.55
C ALA A 86 -10.23 1.18 3.28
N VAL A 87 -10.59 0.61 2.12
CA VAL A 87 -10.72 1.37 0.86
C VAL A 87 -11.80 2.44 0.95
N ARG A 88 -12.98 2.14 1.53
CA ARG A 88 -14.07 3.12 1.70
C ARG A 88 -13.70 4.29 2.60
N ALA A 89 -12.79 4.07 3.55
CA ALA A 89 -12.29 5.12 4.44
C ALA A 89 -11.25 6.05 3.78
N VAL A 90 -10.77 5.73 2.56
CA VAL A 90 -9.79 6.56 1.86
C VAL A 90 -10.46 7.71 1.11
N ASP A 91 -10.04 8.92 1.44
CA ASP A 91 -10.25 10.12 0.63
C ASP A 91 -8.95 10.44 -0.14
N LEU A 92 -8.96 10.27 -1.46
CA LEU A 92 -7.80 10.48 -2.33
C LEU A 92 -7.34 11.94 -2.38
N ASP A 93 -8.24 12.89 -2.16
CA ASP A 93 -7.93 14.32 -2.16
C ASP A 93 -7.34 14.77 -0.82
N ARG A 94 -7.43 13.92 0.21
CA ARG A 94 -6.98 14.19 1.58
C ARG A 94 -5.95 13.18 2.09
N LEU A 95 -5.18 12.58 1.18
CA LEU A 95 -4.06 11.73 1.56
C LEU A 95 -3.03 12.51 2.39
N PRO A 96 -2.42 11.88 3.41
CA PRO A 96 -1.41 12.53 4.23
C PRO A 96 -0.17 12.89 3.40
N VAL A 97 0.54 13.93 3.81
CA VAL A 97 1.84 14.29 3.20
C VAL A 97 2.92 13.41 3.84
N VAL A 98 3.52 12.54 3.04
CA VAL A 98 4.67 11.73 3.43
C VAL A 98 5.87 12.19 2.63
N THR A 99 6.95 12.57 3.32
CA THR A 99 8.25 12.80 2.68
C THR A 99 9.00 11.48 2.68
N ALA A 100 9.37 10.98 1.50
CA ALA A 100 10.31 9.87 1.42
C ALA A 100 11.61 10.26 2.12
N SER A 101 12.18 9.36 2.92
CA SER A 101 13.55 9.58 3.40
C SER A 101 14.43 9.71 2.16
N PRO A 102 15.37 10.67 2.08
CA PRO A 102 16.37 10.62 1.04
C PRO A 102 17.00 9.22 1.15
N GLY A 103 16.87 8.42 0.08
CA GLY A 103 17.64 7.20 -0.04
C GLY A 103 19.12 7.54 0.19
N PRO A 104 19.96 6.60 0.66
CA PRO A 104 21.38 6.87 0.81
C PRO A 104 21.86 7.50 -0.49
N SER A 105 22.23 8.77 -0.43
CA SER A 105 22.77 9.49 -1.58
C SER A 105 23.94 8.64 -2.04
N GLU A 106 23.88 8.09 -3.26
CA GLU A 106 25.06 7.50 -3.86
C GLU A 106 26.13 8.56 -3.80
N GLY A 107 27.12 8.32 -2.93
CA GLY A 107 28.21 9.22 -2.69
C GLY A 107 28.98 9.36 -3.98
N GLY A 108 28.69 10.44 -4.71
CA GLY A 108 29.65 11.06 -5.60
C GLY A 108 30.84 11.49 -4.76
N ALA A 109 31.88 10.67 -4.74
CA ALA A 109 33.26 11.04 -4.47
C ALA A 109 34.05 10.48 -5.65
N SER A 110 34.27 11.32 -6.66
CA SER A 110 35.54 12.03 -6.92
C SER A 110 36.56 11.13 -7.61
#